data_AF-A0A6A3CSL6-F1
#
_entry.id   AF-A0A6A3CSL6-F1
#
_cell.length_a   1.000
_cell.length_b   1.000
_cell.length_c   1.000
_cell.angle_alpha   90.00
_cell.angle_beta   90.00
_cell.angle_gamma   90.00
#
_symmetry.space_group_name_H-M   'P 1'
#
loop_
_entity.id
_entity.type
_entity.pdbx_description
1 polymer ?
#
loop_
_entity_poly.entity_id
_entity_poly.type
_entity_poly.pdbx_seq_one_letter_code
_entity_poly.pdbx_strand_id
1 'polypeptide(L)'
;MFSIESSGIYVGDNMVIHLAGKAKKIQPYTCKECINKGVINGEIAKICIYCFLAGKKLKVYEYGVSYFEHKFKKNGTCCIRAARPPHEVLASAAHLLEHGGFGSYNLLSNNCEDFAVHCKTGFAESKQIMGHIKRLTFIFPVVGAIATVPLAAAYAVSKGITASKRHHSLT
;
A
#
# COMPACT_ATOMS: atom_id res chain seq x y z
N MET A 1 8.26 19.27 -7.29
CA MET A 1 8.19 18.28 -8.38
C MET A 1 8.38 16.90 -7.76
N PHE A 2 7.30 16.16 -7.53
CA PHE A 2 7.36 14.85 -6.85
C PHE A 2 7.66 13.75 -7.89
N SER A 3 8.88 13.21 -7.85
CA SER A 3 9.26 12.06 -8.68
C SER A 3 8.89 10.80 -7.91
N ILE A 4 7.76 10.19 -8.25
CA ILE A 4 7.34 8.92 -7.65
C ILE A 4 8.15 7.82 -8.35
N GLU A 5 9.00 7.14 -7.59
CA GLU A 5 9.65 5.92 -8.06
C GLU A 5 8.52 4.90 -8.36
N SER A 6 8.42 4.47 -9.62
CA SER A 6 7.39 3.51 -10.02
C SER A 6 7.79 2.13 -9.53
N SER A 7 6.96 1.51 -8.69
CA SER A 7 7.12 0.14 -8.19
C SER A 7 6.21 -0.82 -8.96
N GLY A 8 6.63 -2.06 -9.17
CA GLY A 8 5.88 -3.06 -9.93
C GLY A 8 6.37 -4.48 -9.68
N ILE A 9 5.55 -5.47 -10.04
CA ILE A 9 5.82 -6.89 -9.89
C ILE A 9 6.23 -7.47 -11.24
N TYR A 10 7.44 -8.01 -11.33
CA TYR A 10 7.87 -8.76 -12.50
C TYR A 10 7.14 -10.10 -12.57
N VAL A 11 6.51 -10.38 -13.71
CA VAL A 11 5.67 -11.57 -13.89
C VAL A 11 6.19 -12.55 -14.94
N GLY A 12 7.45 -12.38 -15.37
CA GLY A 12 8.05 -13.17 -16.45
C GLY A 12 7.81 -12.59 -17.83
N ASP A 13 8.43 -13.18 -18.85
CA ASP A 13 8.30 -12.79 -20.26
C ASP A 13 8.54 -11.30 -20.56
N ASN A 14 9.49 -10.69 -19.87
CA ASN A 14 9.76 -9.25 -19.91
C ASN A 14 8.58 -8.37 -19.46
N MET A 15 7.59 -8.91 -18.74
CA MET A 15 6.40 -8.18 -18.33
C MET A 15 6.43 -7.82 -16.84
N VAL A 16 5.84 -6.66 -16.53
CA VAL A 16 5.68 -6.10 -15.19
C VAL A 16 4.22 -5.68 -15.02
N ILE A 17 3.61 -6.06 -13.89
CA ILE A 17 2.31 -5.52 -13.45
C ILE A 17 2.56 -4.41 -12.45
N HIS A 18 1.97 -3.23 -12.66
CA HIS A 18 2.09 -2.11 -11.73
C HIS A 18 0.83 -1.25 -11.70
N LEU A 19 0.68 -0.50 -10.59
CA LEU A 19 -0.30 0.58 -10.50
C LEU A 19 0.28 1.83 -11.16
N ALA A 20 -0.32 2.27 -12.27
CA ALA A 20 0.15 3.38 -13.10
C ALA A 20 -0.34 4.75 -12.61
N GLY A 21 -1.51 4.78 -11.95
CA GLY A 21 -2.18 6.00 -11.45
C GLY A 21 -2.67 6.94 -12.55
N LYS A 22 -3.70 7.77 -12.27
CA LYS A 22 -4.35 8.66 -13.27
C LYS A 22 -3.40 9.60 -14.02
N ALA A 23 -2.30 9.99 -13.38
CA ALA A 23 -1.35 10.96 -13.94
C ALA A 23 -0.56 10.38 -15.13
N LYS A 24 -0.34 9.07 -15.18
CA LYS A 24 0.14 8.41 -16.39
C LYS A 24 -1.09 8.12 -17.24
N LYS A 25 -1.41 9.02 -18.18
CA LYS A 25 -2.25 8.62 -19.33
C LYS A 25 -1.57 7.38 -19.88
N ILE A 26 -2.21 6.22 -19.72
CA ILE A 26 -1.70 4.99 -20.32
C ILE A 26 -1.98 5.18 -21.81
N GLN A 27 -1.03 5.83 -22.49
CA GLN A 27 -1.12 6.04 -23.92
C GLN A 27 -1.18 4.66 -24.57
N PRO A 28 -1.93 4.50 -25.67
CA PRO A 28 -1.93 3.25 -26.42
C PRO A 28 -0.48 2.86 -26.68
N TYR A 29 -0.10 1.68 -26.20
CA TYR A 29 1.28 1.27 -26.21
C TYR A 29 1.80 1.24 -27.64
N THR A 30 2.89 1.95 -27.92
CA THR A 30 3.56 1.91 -29.23
C THR A 30 4.65 0.83 -29.29
N CYS A 31 5.01 0.25 -28.15
CA CYS A 31 5.96 -0.85 -28.06
C CYS A 31 5.32 -2.18 -28.49
N LYS A 32 6.01 -2.93 -29.37
CA LYS A 32 5.56 -4.23 -29.89
C LYS A 32 5.24 -5.25 -28.79
N GLU A 33 6.06 -5.35 -27.73
CA GLU A 33 5.79 -6.28 -26.62
C GLU A 33 4.51 -5.92 -25.87
N CYS A 34 4.29 -4.63 -25.59
CA CYS A 34 3.09 -4.16 -24.92
C CYS A 34 1.84 -4.25 -25.79
N ILE A 35 1.95 -4.08 -27.11
CA ILE A 35 0.84 -4.30 -28.05
C ILE A 35 0.38 -5.75 -27.98
N ASN A 36 1.32 -6.69 -27.95
CA ASN A 36 1.01 -8.12 -28.02
C ASN A 36 0.59 -8.72 -26.67
N LYS A 37 1.20 -8.26 -25.58
CA LYS A 37 1.07 -8.90 -24.24
C LYS A 37 0.53 -7.97 -23.16
N GLY A 38 0.39 -6.67 -23.46
CA GLY A 38 -0.01 -5.66 -22.50
C GLY A 38 -1.50 -5.73 -22.18
N VAL A 39 -1.84 -5.39 -20.94
CA VAL A 39 -3.22 -5.39 -20.45
C VAL A 39 -3.39 -4.18 -19.55
N ILE A 40 -4.52 -3.49 -19.67
CA ILE A 40 -4.87 -2.36 -18.82
C ILE A 40 -6.24 -2.65 -18.22
N ASN A 41 -6.34 -2.54 -16.90
CA ASN A 41 -7.62 -2.57 -16.20
C ASN A 41 -7.64 -1.52 -15.10
N GLY A 42 -8.48 -0.51 -15.27
CA GLY A 42 -8.49 0.67 -14.42
C GLY A 42 -7.11 1.34 -14.39
N GLU A 43 -6.49 1.39 -13.21
CA GLU A 43 -5.19 2.02 -13.00
C GLU A 43 -4.05 1.00 -12.91
N ILE A 44 -4.33 -0.28 -13.08
CA ILE A 44 -3.34 -1.36 -13.07
C ILE A 44 -3.01 -1.73 -14.51
N ALA A 45 -1.72 -1.82 -14.81
CA ALA A 45 -1.22 -2.10 -16.14
C ALA A 45 -0.19 -3.23 -16.11
N LYS A 46 -0.30 -4.15 -17.07
CA LYS A 46 0.74 -5.10 -17.46
C LYS A 46 1.45 -4.53 -18.68
N ILE A 47 2.73 -4.21 -18.53
CA ILE A 47 3.58 -3.61 -19.58
C ILE A 47 4.93 -4.30 -19.62
N CYS A 48 5.68 -4.12 -20.70
CA CYS A 48 7.05 -4.63 -20.73
C CYS A 48 7.96 -3.86 -19.77
N ILE A 49 8.99 -4.53 -19.28
CA ILE A 49 9.97 -4.00 -18.33
C ILE A 49 10.69 -2.77 -18.88
N TYR A 50 10.92 -2.72 -20.20
CA TYR A 50 11.55 -1.57 -20.85
C TYR A 50 10.67 -0.32 -20.81
N CYS A 51 9.38 -0.45 -21.12
CA CYS A 51 8.41 0.64 -20.99
C CYS A 51 8.19 1.05 -19.53
N PHE A 52 8.21 0.09 -18.61
CA PHE A 52 8.09 0.35 -17.18
C PHE A 52 9.27 1.18 -16.65
N LEU A 53 10.50 0.81 -17.01
CA LEU A 53 11.70 1.52 -16.60
C LEU A 53 11.82 2.88 -17.28
N ALA A 54 11.43 3.01 -18.55
CA ALA A 54 11.52 4.25 -19.32
C ALA A 54 12.91 4.91 -19.21
N GLY A 55 13.98 4.11 -19.32
CA GLY A 55 15.38 4.55 -19.18
C GLY A 55 15.86 4.73 -17.74
N LYS A 56 15.02 4.49 -16.72
CA LYS A 56 15.43 4.51 -15.31
C LYS A 56 16.10 3.20 -14.91
N LYS A 57 16.94 3.26 -13.87
CA LYS A 57 17.59 2.07 -13.30
C LYS A 57 16.58 1.24 -12.52
N LEU A 58 16.66 -0.08 -12.70
CA LEU A 58 15.93 -1.03 -11.86
C LEU A 58 16.42 -0.93 -10.42
N LYS A 59 15.49 -0.88 -9.47
CA LYS A 59 15.77 -0.99 -8.05
C LYS A 59 14.95 -2.14 -7.49
N VAL A 60 15.61 -3.04 -6.80
CA VAL A 60 14.95 -4.15 -6.11
C VAL A 60 14.65 -3.71 -4.69
N TYR A 61 13.43 -3.97 -4.25
CA TYR A 61 12.97 -3.69 -2.90
C TYR A 61 13.15 -4.95 -2.04
N GLU A 62 13.79 -4.81 -0.89
CA GLU A 62 14.07 -5.94 0.01
C GLU A 62 12.93 -6.17 1.00
N TYR A 63 12.66 -7.44 1.32
CA TYR A 63 11.60 -7.85 2.24
C TYR A 63 12.17 -8.74 3.34
N GLY A 64 11.59 -8.69 4.53
CA GLY A 64 12.03 -9.50 5.68
C GLY A 64 13.31 -9.00 6.33
N VAL A 65 13.69 -7.74 6.14
CA VAL A 65 14.88 -7.18 6.79
C VAL A 65 14.65 -6.97 8.29
N SER A 66 15.70 -6.92 9.09
CA SER A 66 15.57 -6.61 10.52
C SER A 66 15.07 -5.17 10.75
N TYR A 67 14.52 -4.92 11.93
CA TYR A 67 14.08 -3.56 12.31
C TYR A 67 15.24 -2.55 12.27
N PHE A 68 16.44 -2.97 12.67
CA PHE A 68 17.63 -2.13 12.62
C PHE A 68 18.00 -1.79 11.17
N GLU A 69 18.07 -2.78 10.28
CA GLU A 69 18.35 -2.53 8.86
C GLU A 69 17.32 -1.60 8.23
N HIS A 70 16.04 -1.81 8.50
CA HIS A 70 14.98 -0.94 7.99
C HIS A 70 15.13 0.52 8.47
N LYS A 71 15.55 0.72 9.73
CA LYS A 71 15.74 2.05 10.31
C LYS A 71 16.94 2.80 9.74
N PHE A 72 17.99 2.08 9.34
CA PHE A 72 19.23 2.67 8.82
C PHE A 72 19.32 2.71 7.29
N LYS A 73 18.56 1.88 6.57
CA LYS A 73 18.46 1.94 5.12
C LYS A 73 17.65 3.14 4.65
N LYS A 74 17.91 3.57 3.41
CA LYS A 74 17.17 4.66 2.78
C LYS A 74 15.67 4.30 2.72
N ASN A 75 14.81 5.25 3.09
CA ASN A 75 13.36 5.09 2.97
C ASN A 75 12.97 4.62 1.57
N GLY A 76 12.01 3.69 1.48
CA GLY A 76 11.51 3.15 0.22
C GLY A 76 12.41 2.09 -0.45
N THR A 77 13.36 1.50 0.28
CA THR A 77 14.23 0.42 -0.26
C THR A 77 14.03 -0.94 0.37
N CYS A 78 13.41 -1.02 1.55
CA CYS A 78 13.23 -2.28 2.27
C CYS A 78 12.02 -2.25 3.22
N CYS A 79 11.48 -3.43 3.54
CA CYS A 79 10.40 -3.64 4.49
C CYS A 79 10.74 -4.79 5.44
N ILE A 80 10.35 -4.63 6.72
CA ILE A 80 10.51 -5.66 7.75
C ILE A 80 9.61 -6.88 7.50
N ARG A 81 8.49 -6.69 6.79
CA ARG A 81 7.56 -7.80 6.51
C ARG A 81 8.21 -8.79 5.54
N ALA A 82 8.09 -10.07 5.89
CA ALA A 82 8.51 -11.16 5.02
C ALA A 82 7.71 -11.14 3.70
N ALA A 83 8.38 -11.50 2.61
CA ALA A 83 7.72 -11.71 1.33
C ALA A 83 6.99 -13.05 1.32
N ARG A 84 5.81 -13.07 0.68
CA ARG A 84 5.10 -14.28 0.28
C ARG A 84 5.92 -15.08 -0.74
N PRO A 85 5.66 -16.39 -0.85
CA PRO A 85 6.19 -17.22 -1.94
C PRO A 85 5.92 -16.62 -3.32
N PRO A 86 6.81 -16.80 -4.31
CA PRO A 86 6.66 -16.21 -5.64
C PRO A 86 5.29 -16.48 -6.30
N HIS A 87 4.76 -17.70 -6.19
CA HIS A 87 3.48 -18.06 -6.81
C HIS A 87 2.30 -17.26 -6.24
N GLU A 88 2.28 -16.98 -4.92
CA GLU A 88 1.24 -16.15 -4.30
C GLU A 88 1.35 -14.69 -4.72
N VAL A 89 2.59 -14.18 -4.85
CA VAL A 89 2.83 -12.81 -5.33
C VAL A 89 2.31 -12.63 -6.75
N LEU A 90 2.61 -13.60 -7.62
CA LEU A 90 2.14 -13.60 -9.01
C LEU A 90 0.62 -13.72 -9.08
N ALA A 91 0.02 -14.63 -8.30
CA ALA A 91 -1.42 -14.80 -8.23
C ALA A 91 -2.12 -13.52 -7.74
N SER A 92 -1.58 -12.87 -6.70
CA SER A 92 -2.10 -11.61 -6.17
C SER A 92 -2.04 -10.49 -7.21
N ALA A 93 -0.91 -10.34 -7.92
CA ALA A 93 -0.75 -9.32 -8.95
C ALA A 93 -1.68 -9.55 -10.15
N ALA A 94 -1.82 -10.81 -10.59
CA ALA A 94 -2.74 -11.21 -11.65
C ALA A 94 -4.20 -10.96 -11.26
N HIS A 95 -4.60 -11.38 -10.06
CA HIS A 95 -5.96 -11.19 -9.55
C HIS A 95 -6.34 -9.71 -9.48
N LEU A 96 -5.45 -8.86 -8.98
CA LEU A 96 -5.68 -7.42 -8.91
C LEU A 96 -5.79 -6.77 -10.30
N LEU A 97 -4.97 -7.20 -11.26
CA LEU A 97 -5.07 -6.76 -12.64
C LEU A 97 -6.40 -7.21 -13.29
N GLU A 98 -6.83 -8.44 -13.04
CA GLU A 98 -8.06 -8.99 -13.64
C GLU A 98 -9.33 -8.35 -13.07
N HIS A 99 -9.37 -8.11 -11.76
CA HIS A 99 -10.58 -7.67 -11.07
C HIS A 99 -10.60 -6.16 -10.75
N GLY A 100 -9.51 -5.43 -11.01
CA GLY A 100 -9.42 -3.99 -10.70
C GLY A 100 -9.49 -3.65 -9.20
N GLY A 101 -9.18 -4.62 -8.33
CA GLY A 101 -9.53 -4.60 -6.90
C GLY A 101 -8.64 -3.76 -5.98
N PHE A 102 -7.68 -3.00 -6.50
CA PHE A 102 -6.76 -2.22 -5.66
C PHE A 102 -7.31 -0.83 -5.27
N GLY A 103 -8.40 -0.39 -5.89
CA GLY A 103 -9.01 0.93 -5.62
C GLY A 103 -8.32 2.08 -6.36
N SER A 104 -8.77 3.31 -6.12
CA SER A 104 -8.26 4.51 -6.82
C SER A 104 -6.92 5.00 -6.27
N TYR A 105 -6.03 5.37 -7.16
CA TYR A 105 -4.68 5.82 -6.90
C TYR A 105 -4.70 7.10 -6.07
N ASN A 106 -3.95 7.09 -4.97
CA ASN A 106 -3.69 8.28 -4.18
C ASN A 106 -2.19 8.32 -3.85
N LEU A 107 -1.60 9.51 -3.97
CA LEU A 107 -0.16 9.72 -3.84
C LEU A 107 0.36 9.32 -2.45
N LEU A 108 -0.43 9.62 -1.43
CA LEU A 108 -0.06 9.36 -0.06
C LEU A 108 -0.33 7.90 0.28
N SER A 109 -1.50 7.38 -0.08
CA SER A 109 -1.95 5.99 0.17
C SER A 109 -2.54 5.41 -1.09
N ASN A 110 -2.38 4.11 -1.29
CA ASN A 110 -2.84 3.43 -2.50
C ASN A 110 -2.04 3.86 -3.74
N ASN A 111 -0.72 3.96 -3.57
CA ASN A 111 0.20 4.24 -4.66
C ASN A 111 0.85 2.95 -5.21
N CYS A 112 1.81 3.09 -6.13
CA CYS A 112 2.50 1.94 -6.71
C CYS A 112 3.37 1.16 -5.71
N GLU A 113 3.89 1.81 -4.66
CA GLU A 113 4.62 1.14 -3.59
C GLU A 113 3.66 0.30 -2.75
N ASP A 114 2.52 0.86 -2.35
CA ASP A 114 1.47 0.12 -1.63
C ASP A 114 1.01 -1.11 -2.44
N PHE A 115 0.85 -0.96 -3.76
CA PHE A 115 0.52 -2.08 -4.65
C PHE A 115 1.56 -3.19 -4.61
N ALA A 116 2.85 -2.83 -4.76
CA ALA A 116 3.93 -3.81 -4.75
C ALA A 116 4.06 -4.50 -3.39
N VAL A 117 3.96 -3.73 -2.29
CA VAL A 117 3.99 -4.26 -0.92
C VAL A 117 2.78 -5.16 -0.65
N HIS A 118 1.59 -4.80 -1.11
CA HIS A 118 0.41 -5.64 -0.99
C HIS A 118 0.58 -6.97 -1.72
N CYS A 119 1.04 -6.95 -2.97
CA CYS A 119 1.30 -8.20 -3.70
C CYS A 119 2.37 -9.05 -3.00
N LYS A 120 3.42 -8.41 -2.47
CA LYS A 120 4.55 -9.10 -1.85
C LYS A 120 4.29 -9.59 -0.43
N THR A 121 3.41 -8.96 0.34
CA THR A 121 3.24 -9.25 1.77
C THR A 121 1.81 -9.61 2.16
N GLY A 122 0.82 -9.22 1.34
CA GLY A 122 -0.60 -9.36 1.64
C GLY A 122 -1.26 -8.23 2.38
N PHE A 123 -0.48 -7.23 2.81
CA PHE A 123 -0.98 -6.12 3.60
C PHE A 123 -1.02 -4.86 2.74
N ALA A 124 -2.17 -4.19 2.73
CA ALA A 124 -2.42 -2.99 1.91
C ALA A 124 -1.70 -1.71 2.40
N GLU A 125 -0.97 -1.77 3.52
CA GLU A 125 -0.35 -0.59 4.13
C GLU A 125 1.19 -0.62 4.06
N SER A 126 1.76 0.13 3.11
CA SER A 126 3.17 0.57 3.15
C SER A 126 3.36 1.84 4.00
N LYS A 127 2.27 2.45 4.49
CA LYS A 127 2.37 3.56 5.45
C LYS A 127 2.72 3.05 6.83
N GLN A 128 4.00 3.00 7.16
CA GLN A 128 4.51 3.36 8.49
C GLN A 128 3.70 2.88 9.73
N ILE A 129 3.07 1.70 9.76
CA ILE A 129 2.56 1.12 11.02
C ILE A 129 3.74 0.49 11.76
N MET A 130 4.66 1.35 12.17
CA MET A 130 5.57 1.14 13.29
C MET A 130 6.07 2.48 13.87
N GLY A 131 5.74 3.64 13.27
CA GLY A 131 6.23 4.96 13.69
C GLY A 131 5.38 5.69 14.74
N HIS A 132 4.08 5.37 14.87
CA HIS A 132 3.18 6.13 15.77
C HIS A 132 2.46 5.31 16.84
N ILE A 133 2.63 3.98 16.88
CA ILE A 133 2.01 3.13 17.94
C ILE A 133 3.02 2.74 19.04
N LYS A 134 4.32 2.94 18.84
CA LYS A 134 5.37 2.66 19.86
C LYS A 134 5.84 3.88 20.66
N ARG A 135 5.06 4.97 20.71
CA ARG A 135 5.33 6.10 21.64
C ARG A 135 4.37 6.15 22.85
N LEU A 136 3.45 5.19 22.97
CA LEU A 136 2.48 5.18 24.08
C LEU A 136 2.39 3.88 24.88
N THR A 137 3.30 2.93 24.67
CA THR A 137 3.33 1.72 25.49
C THR A 137 4.73 1.47 26.05
N PHE A 138 4.82 1.63 27.38
CA PHE A 138 5.92 1.31 28.32
C PHE A 138 7.11 2.27 28.36
N ILE A 139 7.13 3.16 29.35
CA ILE A 139 7.85 2.92 30.62
C ILE A 139 7.05 3.55 31.77
N PHE A 140 6.49 2.73 32.67
CA PHE A 140 6.34 3.12 34.08
C PHE A 140 7.64 2.69 34.78
N PRO A 141 8.16 3.53 35.68
CA PRO A 141 8.22 3.12 37.07
C PRO A 141 7.63 4.20 37.97
N VAL A 142 6.65 3.77 38.77
CA VAL A 142 6.25 4.23 40.10
C VAL A 142 6.90 5.53 40.59
N VAL A 143 6.11 6.62 40.71
CA VAL A 143 5.84 7.37 41.97
C VAL A 143 4.64 8.29 41.71
N GLY A 144 3.63 8.24 42.60
CA GLY A 144 2.67 9.34 42.80
C GLY A 144 1.34 9.22 42.06
N ALA A 145 0.28 8.98 42.84
CA ALA A 145 -1.11 8.92 42.42
C ALA A 145 -1.55 10.12 41.56
N ILE A 146 -2.26 9.86 40.44
CA ILE A 146 -3.47 10.60 39.99
C ILE A 146 -4.29 9.65 39.09
N ALA A 147 -5.60 9.66 39.33
CA ALA A 147 -6.66 8.79 38.83
C ALA A 147 -6.60 8.37 37.33
N THR A 148 -6.73 7.07 37.09
CA THR A 148 -7.05 6.49 35.79
C THR A 148 -8.51 6.78 35.43
N VAL A 149 -8.77 7.54 34.37
CA VAL A 149 -10.07 7.49 33.69
C VAL A 149 -9.96 6.48 32.54
N PRO A 150 -10.70 5.36 32.54
CA PRO A 150 -10.69 4.43 31.42
C PRO A 150 -11.33 5.08 30.20
N LEU A 151 -10.60 5.13 29.08
CA LEU A 151 -11.06 5.60 27.77
C LEU A 151 -12.27 4.82 27.20
N ALA A 152 -12.75 3.78 27.91
CA ALA A 152 -13.96 3.03 27.56
C ALA A 152 -15.24 3.89 27.61
N ALA A 153 -15.29 4.95 28.43
CA ALA A 153 -16.47 5.80 28.56
C ALA A 153 -16.68 6.76 27.38
N ALA A 154 -15.62 7.14 26.65
CA ALA A 154 -15.73 8.09 25.54
C ALA A 154 -16.40 7.49 24.29
N TYR A 155 -16.32 6.16 24.10
CA TYR A 155 -16.90 5.50 22.93
C TYR A 155 -18.42 5.30 23.05
N ALA A 156 -18.95 5.18 24.28
CA ALA A 156 -20.37 4.97 24.53
C ALA A 156 -21.25 6.23 24.33
N VAL A 157 -20.67 7.43 24.36
CA VAL A 157 -21.43 8.69 24.22
C VAL A 157 -21.75 9.02 22.75
N SER A 158 -20.91 8.60 21.80
CA SER A 158 -21.10 8.96 20.38
C SER A 158 -22.30 8.24 19.73
N LYS A 159 -22.63 7.01 20.16
CA LYS A 159 -23.76 6.24 19.60
C LYS A 159 -25.11 6.54 20.28
N GLY A 160 -25.12 7.16 21.46
CA GLY A 160 -26.37 7.53 22.15
C GLY A 160 -27.06 8.77 21.58
N ILE A 161 -26.30 9.70 20.96
CA ILE A 161 -26.85 11.00 20.54
C ILE A 161 -27.53 10.93 19.17
N THR A 162 -27.20 9.95 18.31
CA THR A 162 -27.83 9.82 16.99
C THR A 162 -29.15 9.03 17.01
N ALA A 163 -29.43 8.26 18.08
CA ALA A 163 -30.67 7.48 18.21
C ALA A 163 -31.85 8.29 18.77
N SER A 164 -31.60 9.41 19.47
CA SER A 164 -32.67 10.20 20.12
C SER A 164 -33.31 11.29 19.24
N LYS A 165 -32.83 11.54 18.02
CA LYS A 165 -33.37 12.59 17.13
C LYS A 165 -34.37 12.11 16.06
N ARG A 166 -34.77 10.82 16.07
CA ARG A 166 -35.74 10.27 15.10
C ARG A 166 -37.14 9.97 15.64
N HIS A 167 -37.44 10.24 16.91
CA HIS A 167 -38.76 9.94 17.50
C HIS A 167 -39.64 11.14 17.87
N HIS A 168 -39.23 12.38 17.55
CA HIS A 168 -40.01 13.60 17.83
C HIS A 168 -40.45 14.36 16.57
N SER A 169 -40.79 13.65 15.49
CA SER A 169 -41.39 14.26 14.29
C SER A 169 -42.47 13.38 13.65
N LEU A 170 -43.22 12.63 14.45
CA LEU A 170 -44.50 12.03 14.07
C LEU A 170 -45.41 11.96 15.30
N THR A 171 -46.01 13.10 15.64
CA THR A 171 -47.36 13.30 16.21
C THR A 171 -47.67 14.77 16.11
#